data_AF-A0A933LC99-F1
#
_entry.id   AF-A0A933LC99-F1
#
_cell.length_a   1.000
_cell.length_b   1.000
_cell.length_c   1.000
_cell.angle_alpha   90.00
_cell.angle_beta   90.00
_cell.angle_gamma   90.00
#
_symmetry.space_group_name_H-M   'P 1'
#
loop_
_entity.id
_entity.type
_entity.pdbx_description
1 polymer ?
#
loop_
_entity_poly.entity_id
_entity_poly.type
_entity_poly.pdbx_seq_one_letter_code
_entity_poly.pdbx_strand_id
1 'polypeptide(L)'
;MRQRDIEADILRKYSRYMVSLDPILNQIGSVRTLHAGGFRYEENGKEATTPLNKVALTIEISHATIVNFDMGVFAQSIYEFTEQHVAEMHRMMYRTLDTVTQLTGNVFNAKEKPPSADMILDMLERLPIRFDEKDEPVLPQIIAGPDLFQKLVNIKFTPEQEERNKRIIEIKRREFHAKKRYRRLSYIH
;
A
#
# COMPACT_ATOMS: atom_id res chain seq x y z
N MET A 1 20.38 21.38 -23.08
CA MET A 1 19.23 20.65 -22.52
C MET A 1 18.06 20.92 -23.45
N ARG A 2 17.46 19.89 -24.08
CA ARG A 2 16.39 20.13 -25.07
C ARG A 2 15.11 20.48 -24.32
N GLN A 3 14.27 21.37 -24.85
CA GLN A 3 13.05 21.88 -24.21
C GLN A 3 12.13 20.78 -23.64
N ARG A 4 12.05 19.62 -24.31
CA ARG A 4 11.34 18.41 -23.85
C ARG A 4 11.83 17.84 -22.51
N ASP A 5 13.09 18.04 -22.17
CA ASP A 5 13.69 17.53 -20.93
C ASP A 5 13.22 18.33 -19.70
N ILE A 6 12.92 19.61 -19.87
CA ILE A 6 12.50 20.52 -18.78
C ILE A 6 11.03 20.28 -18.42
N GLU A 7 10.16 20.19 -19.43
CA GLU A 7 8.73 19.90 -19.26
C GLU A 7 8.51 18.57 -18.53
N ALA A 8 9.23 17.53 -18.96
CA ALA A 8 9.18 16.22 -18.31
C ALA A 8 9.70 16.24 -16.86
N ASP A 9 10.67 17.11 -16.55
CA ASP A 9 11.21 17.23 -15.20
C ASP A 9 10.25 17.97 -14.25
N ILE A 10 9.54 18.99 -14.74
CA ILE A 10 8.50 19.70 -13.97
C ILE A 10 7.36 18.74 -13.61
N LEU A 11 6.81 18.03 -14.60
CA LEU A 11 5.74 17.05 -14.38
C LEU A 11 6.18 15.95 -13.42
N ARG A 12 7.42 15.46 -13.56
CA ARG A 12 7.99 14.45 -12.66
C ARG A 12 8.12 14.96 -11.23
N LYS A 13 8.62 16.18 -11.03
CA LYS A 13 8.76 16.78 -9.70
C LYS A 13 7.40 16.98 -9.04
N TYR A 14 6.45 17.55 -9.78
CA TYR A 14 5.11 17.80 -9.27
C TYR A 14 4.36 16.50 -8.95
N SER A 15 4.48 15.49 -9.81
CA SER A 15 3.94 14.16 -9.52
C SER A 15 4.56 13.54 -8.27
N ARG A 16 5.88 13.57 -8.10
CA ARG A 16 6.52 13.04 -6.89
C ARG A 16 6.04 13.77 -5.64
N TYR A 17 5.87 15.08 -5.74
CA TYR A 17 5.33 15.87 -4.64
C TYR A 17 3.91 15.43 -4.29
N MET A 18 3.00 15.30 -5.26
CA MET A 18 1.64 14.81 -5.01
C MET A 18 1.63 13.41 -4.39
N VAL A 19 2.51 12.52 -4.86
CA VAL A 19 2.66 11.16 -4.29
C VAL A 19 3.17 11.19 -2.86
N SER A 20 4.05 12.14 -2.53
CA SER A 20 4.53 12.31 -1.16
C SER A 20 3.45 12.83 -0.20
N LEU A 21 2.44 13.54 -0.73
CA LEU A 21 1.30 14.00 0.04
C LEU A 21 0.21 12.92 0.17
N ASP A 22 0.21 11.91 -0.71
CA ASP A 22 -0.78 10.84 -0.65
C ASP A 22 -0.59 9.99 0.63
N PRO A 23 -1.65 9.73 1.40
CA PRO A 23 -1.56 9.08 2.70
C PRO A 23 -1.18 7.59 2.63
N ILE A 24 -1.32 6.96 1.46
CA ILE A 24 -1.05 5.53 1.28
C ILE A 24 0.24 5.36 0.48
N LEU A 25 0.37 6.04 -0.66
CA LEU A 25 1.51 5.88 -1.55
C LEU A 25 2.80 6.40 -0.93
N ASN A 26 2.77 7.42 -0.05
CA ASN A 26 4.00 7.86 0.62
C ASN A 26 4.57 6.81 1.57
N GLN A 27 3.73 5.91 2.09
CA GLN A 27 4.16 4.85 2.99
C GLN A 27 4.91 3.73 2.25
N ILE A 28 4.84 3.72 0.91
CA ILE A 28 5.49 2.73 0.08
C ILE A 28 6.84 3.27 -0.39
N GLY A 29 7.91 2.62 0.07
CA GLY A 29 9.26 2.95 -0.37
C GLY A 29 9.40 2.80 -1.88
N SER A 30 9.93 3.83 -2.54
CA SER A 30 10.28 3.77 -3.97
C SER A 30 11.79 3.61 -4.11
N VAL A 31 12.21 2.69 -4.98
CA VAL A 31 13.62 2.46 -5.30
C VAL A 31 13.79 2.61 -6.81
N ARG A 32 14.76 3.44 -7.21
CA ARG A 32 15.09 3.62 -8.62
C ARG A 32 16.04 2.50 -9.05
N THR A 33 15.64 1.76 -10.07
CA THR A 33 16.45 0.73 -10.71
C THR A 33 16.75 1.15 -12.15
N LEU A 34 18.02 1.04 -12.58
CA LEU A 34 18.45 1.37 -13.95
C LEU A 34 18.20 0.22 -14.92
N HIS A 35 18.32 -1.01 -14.42
CA HIS A 35 17.98 -2.24 -15.11
C HIS A 35 17.10 -3.06 -14.18
N ALA A 36 15.81 -3.17 -14.51
CA ALA A 36 14.89 -4.04 -13.79
C ALA A 36 14.10 -4.87 -14.80
N GLY A 37 13.91 -6.14 -14.46
CA GLY A 37 12.90 -7.00 -15.09
C GLY A 37 11.62 -7.00 -14.25
N GLY A 38 10.70 -7.90 -14.60
CA GLY A 38 9.58 -8.20 -13.71
C GLY A 38 10.04 -8.79 -12.37
N PHE A 39 9.15 -8.78 -11.39
CA PHE A 39 9.37 -9.43 -10.10
C PHE A 39 8.86 -10.87 -10.16
N ARG A 40 9.65 -11.83 -9.67
CA ARG A 40 9.20 -13.21 -9.46
C ARG A 40 9.01 -13.44 -7.97
N TYR A 41 7.84 -13.95 -7.61
CA TYR A 41 7.46 -14.37 -6.28
C TYR A 41 7.36 -15.89 -6.29
N GLU A 42 7.95 -16.54 -5.29
CA GLU A 42 7.81 -17.98 -5.08
C GLU A 42 7.42 -18.19 -3.62
N GLU A 43 6.29 -18.86 -3.39
CA GLU A 43 5.85 -19.26 -2.06
C GLU A 43 5.19 -20.64 -2.12
N ASN A 44 5.70 -21.59 -1.33
CA ASN A 44 5.21 -22.97 -1.26
C ASN A 44 5.07 -23.67 -2.63
N GLY A 45 6.03 -23.44 -3.54
CA GLY A 45 6.05 -24.03 -4.89
C GLY A 45 5.07 -23.39 -5.88
N LYS A 46 4.37 -22.32 -5.49
CA LYS A 46 3.60 -21.48 -6.41
C LYS A 46 4.46 -20.31 -6.82
N GLU A 47 4.58 -20.11 -8.13
CA GLU A 47 5.30 -18.99 -8.69
C GLU A 47 4.35 -17.99 -9.33
N ALA A 48 4.66 -16.71 -9.14
CA ALA A 48 4.03 -15.64 -9.90
C ALA A 48 5.08 -14.66 -10.39
N THR A 49 4.93 -14.24 -11.64
CA THR A 49 5.76 -13.19 -12.20
C THR A 49 4.90 -11.98 -12.46
N THR A 50 5.25 -10.85 -11.85
CA THR A 50 4.64 -9.56 -12.15
C THR A 50 5.55 -8.82 -13.12
N PRO A 51 5.17 -8.68 -14.41
CA PRO A 51 5.95 -7.92 -15.36
C PRO A 51 5.97 -6.44 -14.98
N LEU A 52 6.91 -5.68 -15.55
CA LEU A 52 6.90 -4.23 -15.43
C LEU A 52 5.64 -3.66 -16.07
N ASN A 53 4.82 -3.01 -15.26
CA ASN A 53 3.63 -2.29 -15.73
C ASN A 53 4.04 -0.91 -16.22
N LYS A 54 3.71 -0.59 -17.47
CA LYS A 54 3.91 0.74 -18.03
C LYS A 54 2.68 1.59 -17.73
N VAL A 55 2.86 2.65 -16.94
CA VAL A 55 1.88 3.72 -16.81
C VAL A 55 2.23 4.79 -17.85
N ALA A 56 1.27 5.11 -18.72
CA ALA A 56 1.38 6.16 -19.72
C ALA A 56 0.13 7.01 -19.64
N LEU A 57 0.33 8.33 -19.58
CA LEU A 57 -0.73 9.33 -19.49
C LEU A 57 -0.45 10.38 -20.54
N THR A 58 -1.52 10.87 -21.17
CA THR A 58 -1.45 11.90 -22.19
C THR A 58 -2.06 13.17 -21.61
N ILE A 59 -1.34 14.29 -21.77
CA ILE A 59 -1.84 15.62 -21.46
C ILE A 59 -1.94 16.39 -22.77
N GLU A 60 -3.06 17.08 -22.98
CA GLU A 60 -3.28 17.93 -24.14
C GLU A 60 -3.39 19.38 -23.67
N ILE A 61 -2.45 20.22 -24.11
CA ILE A 61 -2.45 21.65 -23.80
C ILE A 61 -2.59 22.40 -25.12
N SER A 62 -3.58 23.29 -25.19
CA SER A 62 -3.82 24.05 -26.42
C SER A 62 -2.67 25.01 -26.72
N HIS A 63 -2.32 25.18 -27.99
CA HIS A 63 -1.29 26.15 -28.39
C HIS A 63 -1.65 27.58 -27.97
N ALA A 64 -2.94 27.94 -27.99
CA ALA A 64 -3.42 29.25 -27.57
C ALA A 64 -3.16 29.49 -26.07
N THR A 65 -3.31 28.48 -25.21
CA THR A 65 -2.98 28.55 -23.78
C THR A 65 -1.49 28.91 -23.57
N ILE A 66 -0.61 28.32 -24.37
CA ILE A 66 0.84 28.57 -24.30
C ILE A 66 1.16 30.00 -24.76
N VAL A 67 0.59 30.42 -25.90
CA VAL A 67 0.84 31.76 -26.47
C VAL A 67 0.30 32.87 -25.57
N ASN A 68 -0.87 32.65 -24.97
CA ASN A 68 -1.51 33.64 -24.11
C ASN A 68 -0.97 33.63 -22.67
N PHE A 69 0.00 32.76 -22.35
CA PHE A 69 0.54 32.58 -20.99
C PHE A 69 -0.56 32.44 -19.92
N ASP A 70 -1.61 31.69 -20.24
CA ASP A 70 -2.67 31.41 -19.27
C ASP A 70 -2.17 30.37 -18.26
N MET A 71 -1.52 30.88 -17.21
CA MET A 71 -0.97 30.09 -16.13
C MET A 71 -2.06 29.35 -15.34
N GLY A 72 -3.30 29.83 -15.35
CA GLY A 72 -4.42 29.18 -14.68
C GLY A 72 -4.78 27.86 -15.35
N VAL A 73 -5.00 27.89 -16.66
CA VAL A 73 -5.32 26.69 -17.45
C VAL A 73 -4.12 25.72 -17.45
N PHE A 74 -2.89 26.23 -17.56
CA PHE A 74 -1.70 25.39 -17.48
C PHE A 74 -1.56 24.67 -16.14
N ALA A 75 -1.76 25.38 -15.02
CA ALA A 75 -1.70 24.78 -13.69
C ALA A 75 -2.82 23.74 -13.49
N GLN A 76 -4.02 24.01 -14.00
CA GLN A 76 -5.13 23.06 -13.96
C GLN A 76 -4.80 21.77 -14.73
N SER A 77 -4.26 21.87 -15.95
CA SER A 77 -3.88 20.68 -16.73
C SER A 77 -2.80 19.85 -16.03
N ILE A 78 -1.83 20.49 -15.36
CA ILE A 78 -0.83 19.77 -14.56
C ILE A 78 -1.48 19.07 -13.36
N TYR A 79 -2.40 19.75 -12.67
CA TYR A 79 -3.11 19.18 -11.53
C TYR A 79 -3.91 17.93 -11.94
N GLU A 80 -4.73 18.04 -13.00
CA GLU A 80 -5.53 16.94 -13.55
C GLU A 80 -4.65 15.76 -13.98
N PHE A 81 -3.53 16.04 -14.65
CA PHE A 81 -2.54 15.02 -15.00
C PHE A 81 -2.02 14.29 -13.75
N THR A 82 -1.65 15.03 -12.70
CA THR A 82 -1.15 14.40 -11.48
C THR A 82 -2.20 13.62 -10.72
N GLU A 83 -3.44 14.08 -10.71
CA GLU A 83 -4.55 13.35 -10.10
C GLU A 83 -4.78 12.02 -10.81
N GLN A 84 -4.83 12.02 -12.14
CA GLN A 84 -4.91 10.80 -12.95
C GLN A 84 -3.72 9.88 -12.69
N HIS A 85 -2.52 10.45 -12.58
CA HIS A 85 -1.33 9.65 -12.31
C HIS A 85 -1.35 8.98 -10.93
N VAL A 86 -1.73 9.70 -9.89
CA VAL A 86 -1.91 9.15 -8.54
C VAL A 86 -2.97 8.05 -8.56
N ALA A 87 -4.11 8.26 -9.23
CA ALA A 87 -5.16 7.27 -9.36
C ALA A 87 -4.70 5.97 -10.06
N GLU A 88 -3.93 6.09 -11.14
CA GLU A 88 -3.36 4.93 -11.83
C GLU A 88 -2.35 4.17 -10.96
N MET A 89 -1.54 4.88 -10.16
CA MET A 89 -0.64 4.22 -9.22
C MET A 89 -1.39 3.46 -8.12
N HIS A 90 -2.49 4.02 -7.59
CA HIS A 90 -3.38 3.30 -6.67
C HIS A 90 -3.94 2.03 -7.31
N ARG A 91 -4.48 2.12 -8.53
CA ARG A 91 -5.01 0.96 -9.27
C ARG A 91 -3.96 -0.13 -9.44
N MET A 92 -2.76 0.25 -9.84
CA MET A 92 -1.64 -0.67 -10.00
C MET A 92 -1.23 -1.32 -8.67
N MET A 93 -1.13 -0.54 -7.61
CA MET A 93 -0.81 -1.02 -6.26
C MET A 93 -1.84 -2.04 -5.78
N TYR A 94 -3.13 -1.71 -5.81
CA TYR A 94 -4.20 -2.61 -5.36
C TYR A 94 -4.29 -3.88 -6.21
N ARG A 95 -4.12 -3.79 -7.53
CA ARG A 95 -4.08 -4.96 -8.41
C ARG A 95 -2.92 -5.89 -8.07
N THR A 96 -1.76 -5.33 -7.74
CA THR A 96 -0.58 -6.12 -7.34
C THR A 96 -0.82 -6.78 -5.99
N LEU A 97 -1.36 -6.05 -5.02
CA LEU A 97 -1.73 -6.60 -3.71
C LEU A 97 -2.77 -7.71 -3.82
N ASP A 98 -3.81 -7.54 -4.62
CA ASP A 98 -4.82 -8.56 -4.89
C ASP A 98 -4.19 -9.82 -5.49
N THR A 99 -3.35 -9.68 -6.51
CA THR A 99 -2.63 -10.80 -7.13
C THR A 99 -1.79 -11.56 -6.08
N VAL A 100 -0.97 -10.84 -5.31
CA VAL A 100 -0.09 -11.45 -4.30
C VAL A 100 -0.91 -12.13 -3.20
N THR A 101 -1.90 -11.44 -2.62
CA THR A 101 -2.71 -12.01 -1.53
C THR A 101 -3.51 -13.24 -1.95
N GLN A 102 -4.01 -13.28 -3.18
CA GLN A 102 -4.66 -14.48 -3.74
C GLN A 102 -3.68 -15.66 -3.87
N LEU A 103 -2.44 -15.41 -4.27
CA LEU A 103 -1.41 -16.44 -4.42
C LEU A 103 -0.97 -17.02 -3.07
N THR A 104 -0.69 -16.14 -2.11
CA THR A 104 -0.25 -16.53 -0.76
C THR A 104 -1.40 -17.12 0.07
N GLY A 105 -2.65 -16.97 -0.40
CA GLY A 105 -3.85 -17.39 0.33
C GLY A 105 -4.19 -16.48 1.51
N ASN A 106 -3.60 -15.27 1.59
CA ASN A 106 -3.90 -14.26 2.62
C ASN A 106 -5.19 -13.49 2.28
N VAL A 107 -6.22 -14.21 1.86
CA VAL A 107 -7.55 -13.65 1.56
C VAL A 107 -8.51 -14.13 2.66
N PHE A 108 -9.21 -13.17 3.27
CA PHE A 108 -10.29 -13.46 4.21
C PHE A 108 -11.62 -13.18 3.54
N ASN A 109 -12.37 -14.23 3.20
CA ASN A 109 -13.69 -14.09 2.58
C ASN A 109 -14.77 -14.01 3.67
N ALA A 110 -15.39 -12.83 3.80
CA ALA A 110 -16.45 -12.56 4.77
C ALA A 110 -17.81 -13.21 4.40
N LYS A 111 -17.93 -13.90 3.25
CA LYS A 111 -19.16 -14.56 2.75
C LYS A 111 -20.40 -13.66 2.83
N GLU A 112 -20.25 -12.40 2.43
CA GLU A 112 -21.32 -11.37 2.44
C GLU A 112 -21.88 -11.01 3.83
N LYS A 113 -21.25 -11.50 4.91
CA LYS A 113 -21.65 -11.11 6.26
C LYS A 113 -21.17 -9.68 6.56
N PRO A 114 -21.92 -8.93 7.39
CA PRO A 114 -21.42 -7.65 7.87
C PRO A 114 -20.11 -7.83 8.65
N PRO A 115 -19.21 -6.83 8.62
CA PRO A 115 -17.99 -6.89 9.41
C PRO A 115 -18.33 -7.04 10.90
N SER A 116 -17.63 -7.95 11.58
CA SER A 116 -17.82 -8.22 13.01
C SER A 116 -16.48 -8.18 13.75
N ALA A 117 -16.54 -8.03 15.08
CA ALA A 117 -15.35 -8.09 15.92
C ALA A 117 -14.60 -9.43 15.76
N ASP A 118 -15.33 -10.54 15.64
CA ASP A 118 -14.71 -11.86 15.42
C ASP A 118 -13.94 -11.92 14.11
N MET A 119 -14.42 -11.30 13.03
CA MET A 119 -13.68 -11.24 11.76
C MET A 119 -12.36 -10.46 11.90
N ILE A 120 -12.37 -9.38 12.69
CA ILE A 120 -11.15 -8.61 12.96
C ILE A 120 -10.15 -9.46 13.76
N LEU A 121 -10.64 -10.20 14.76
CA LEU A 121 -9.80 -11.09 15.57
C LEU A 121 -9.22 -12.24 14.73
N ASP A 122 -10.04 -12.87 13.89
CA ASP A 122 -9.61 -13.93 12.97
C ASP A 122 -8.55 -13.41 11.98
N MET A 123 -8.69 -12.16 11.52
CA MET A 123 -7.68 -11.50 10.68
C MET A 123 -6.36 -11.30 11.44
N LEU A 124 -6.41 -10.79 12.68
CA LEU A 124 -5.21 -10.58 13.52
C LEU A 124 -4.50 -11.89 13.85
N GLU A 125 -5.23 -13.00 14.01
CA GLU A 125 -4.65 -14.33 14.23
C GLU A 125 -3.83 -14.82 13.02
N ARG A 126 -4.23 -14.46 11.80
CA ARG A 126 -3.50 -14.86 10.58
C ARG A 126 -2.32 -13.96 10.27
N LEU A 127 -2.44 -12.66 10.55
CA LEU A 127 -1.39 -11.70 10.23
C LEU A 127 -0.17 -11.81 11.17
N PRO A 128 1.05 -11.62 10.66
CA PRO A 128 2.22 -11.43 11.51
C PRO A 128 2.19 -10.03 12.12
N ILE A 129 2.25 -9.94 13.45
CA ILE A 129 2.29 -8.67 14.17
C ILE A 129 3.74 -8.38 14.60
N ARG A 130 4.18 -7.13 14.38
CA ARG A 130 5.48 -6.63 14.86
C ARG A 130 5.28 -5.91 16.19
N PHE A 131 6.35 -5.82 16.97
CA PHE A 131 6.39 -5.09 18.22
C PHE A 131 7.48 -4.02 18.16
N ASP A 132 7.17 -2.84 18.68
CA ASP A 132 8.08 -1.70 18.73
C ASP A 132 9.10 -1.81 19.88
N GLU A 133 9.86 -0.74 20.14
CA GLU A 133 10.87 -0.70 21.21
C GLU A 133 10.27 -0.74 22.62
N LYS A 134 8.98 -0.38 22.77
CA LYS A 134 8.24 -0.41 24.03
C LYS A 134 7.47 -1.72 24.21
N ASP A 135 7.67 -2.69 23.31
CA ASP A 135 6.95 -3.97 23.28
C ASP A 135 5.44 -3.81 23.02
N GLU A 136 5.04 -2.69 22.39
CA GLU A 136 3.66 -2.46 21.97
C GLU A 136 3.43 -3.03 20.56
N PRO A 137 2.26 -3.67 20.31
CA PRO A 137 1.95 -4.24 19.00
C PRO A 137 1.74 -3.15 17.96
N VAL A 138 2.47 -3.21 16.86
CA VAL A 138 2.24 -2.39 15.67
C VAL A 138 1.10 -3.03 14.88
N LEU A 139 -0.13 -2.57 15.14
CA LEU A 139 -1.33 -3.07 14.50
C LEU A 139 -1.37 -2.72 13.00
N PRO A 140 -1.95 -3.59 12.16
CA PRO A 140 -2.08 -3.32 10.73
C PRO A 140 -3.01 -2.15 10.47
N GLN A 141 -2.69 -1.33 9.47
CA GLN A 141 -3.59 -0.31 8.96
C GLN A 141 -4.69 -0.98 8.11
N ILE A 142 -5.95 -0.68 8.41
CA ILE A 142 -7.09 -1.13 7.61
C ILE A 142 -7.48 0.01 6.67
N ILE A 143 -7.42 -0.25 5.37
CA ILE A 143 -7.89 0.67 4.32
C ILE A 143 -9.25 0.17 3.86
N ALA A 144 -10.27 1.00 4.00
CA ALA A 144 -11.65 0.67 3.68
C ALA A 144 -12.34 1.85 3.01
N GLY A 145 -13.30 1.55 2.12
CA GLY A 145 -14.19 2.57 1.57
C GLY A 145 -15.09 3.19 2.67
N PRO A 146 -15.67 4.38 2.43
CA PRO A 146 -16.41 5.13 3.45
C PRO A 146 -17.50 4.31 4.16
N ASP A 147 -18.29 3.56 3.41
CA ASP A 147 -19.40 2.75 3.94
C ASP A 147 -18.92 1.62 4.85
N LEU A 148 -17.81 0.97 4.48
CA LEU A 148 -17.23 -0.11 5.27
C LEU A 148 -16.53 0.46 6.51
N PHE A 149 -15.85 1.59 6.38
CA PHE A 149 -15.19 2.28 7.49
C PHE A 149 -16.19 2.64 8.60
N GLN A 150 -17.35 3.22 8.25
CA GLN A 150 -18.39 3.52 9.23
C GLN A 150 -18.88 2.27 9.97
N LYS A 151 -19.02 1.14 9.26
CA LYS A 151 -19.40 -0.13 9.89
C LYS A 151 -18.31 -0.61 10.84
N LEU A 152 -17.04 -0.53 10.45
CA LEU A 152 -15.91 -0.97 11.27
C LEU A 152 -15.75 -0.16 12.56
N VAL A 153 -15.89 1.17 12.50
CA VAL A 153 -15.73 2.07 13.66
C VAL A 153 -16.81 1.81 14.73
N ASN A 154 -17.99 1.36 14.31
CA ASN A 154 -19.11 1.08 15.21
C ASN A 154 -19.04 -0.31 15.86
N ILE A 155 -18.06 -1.15 15.50
CA ILE A 155 -17.90 -2.47 16.11
C ILE A 155 -17.36 -2.30 17.53
N LYS A 156 -18.13 -2.78 18.51
CA LYS A 156 -17.71 -2.86 19.91
C LYS A 156 -17.33 -4.30 20.23
N PHE A 157 -16.24 -4.44 20.97
CA PHE A 157 -15.77 -5.74 21.45
C PHE A 157 -16.56 -6.09 22.71
N THR A 158 -17.02 -7.34 22.81
CA THR A 158 -17.52 -7.89 24.07
C THR A 158 -16.35 -8.20 25.01
N PRO A 159 -16.59 -8.35 26.33
CA PRO A 159 -15.52 -8.73 27.27
C PRO A 159 -14.76 -10.01 26.86
N GLU A 160 -15.49 -11.01 26.32
CA GLU A 160 -14.88 -12.26 25.82
C GLU A 160 -13.97 -12.01 24.60
N GLN A 161 -14.37 -11.11 23.71
CA GLN A 161 -13.59 -10.73 22.53
C GLN A 161 -12.35 -9.90 22.91
N GLU A 162 -12.43 -9.06 23.93
CA GLU A 162 -11.27 -8.36 24.47
C GLU A 162 -10.26 -9.33 25.09
N GLU A 163 -10.73 -10.33 25.83
CA GLU A 163 -9.85 -11.39 26.36
C GLU A 163 -9.22 -12.23 25.23
N ARG A 164 -9.98 -12.53 24.17
CA ARG A 164 -9.44 -13.18 22.98
C ARG A 164 -8.36 -12.30 22.32
N ASN A 165 -8.60 -11.00 22.15
CA ASN A 165 -7.61 -10.07 21.61
C ASN A 165 -6.30 -10.08 22.42
N LYS A 166 -6.40 -9.96 23.75
CA LYS A 166 -5.22 -10.01 24.64
C LYS A 166 -4.43 -11.31 24.47
N ARG A 167 -5.13 -12.46 24.38
CA ARG A 167 -4.50 -13.76 24.13
C ARG A 167 -3.78 -13.81 22.78
N ILE A 168 -4.40 -13.29 21.71
CA ILE A 168 -3.79 -13.23 20.39
C ILE A 168 -2.50 -12.42 20.42
N ILE A 169 -2.54 -11.21 20.99
CA ILE A 169 -1.36 -10.35 21.09
C ILE A 169 -0.23 -11.02 21.88
N GLU A 170 -0.54 -11.69 22.99
CA GLU A 170 0.47 -12.38 23.80
C GLU A 170 1.12 -13.58 23.08
N ILE A 171 0.34 -14.33 22.30
CA ILE A 171 0.87 -15.40 21.44
C ILE A 171 1.80 -14.81 20.38
N LYS A 172 1.34 -13.77 19.67
CA LYS A 172 2.13 -13.09 18.62
C LYS A 172 3.42 -12.48 19.16
N ARG A 173 3.39 -11.95 20.37
CA ARG A 173 4.56 -11.42 21.08
C ARG A 173 5.60 -12.52 21.30
N ARG A 174 5.18 -13.67 21.84
CA ARG A 174 6.06 -14.84 22.03
C ARG A 174 6.67 -15.32 20.73
N GLU A 175 5.88 -15.43 19.66
CA GLU A 175 6.36 -15.81 18.33
C GLU A 175 7.40 -14.83 17.77
N PHE A 176 7.16 -13.52 17.92
CA PHE A 176 8.07 -12.47 17.45
C PHE A 176 9.42 -12.52 18.16
N HIS A 177 9.40 -12.63 19.50
CA HIS A 177 10.63 -12.73 20.30
C HIS A 177 11.39 -14.03 20.04
N ALA A 178 10.70 -15.15 19.86
CA ALA A 178 11.33 -16.41 19.46
C ALA A 178 12.08 -16.27 18.14
N LYS A 179 11.45 -15.67 17.10
CA LYS A 179 12.09 -15.43 15.79
C LYS A 179 13.31 -14.50 15.89
N LYS A 180 13.27 -13.45 16.73
CA LYS A 180 14.43 -12.56 16.97
C LYS A 180 15.61 -13.30 17.61
N ARG A 181 15.36 -14.22 18.54
CA ARG A 181 16.42 -15.02 19.19
C ARG A 181 17.18 -15.88 18.18
N TYR A 182 16.48 -16.56 17.27
CA TYR A 182 17.11 -17.38 16.23
C TYR A 182 17.95 -16.56 15.25
N ARG A 183 17.50 -15.35 14.86
CA ARG A 183 18.28 -14.46 13.97
C ARG A 183 19.59 -13.95 14.59
N ARG A 184 19.72 -13.90 15.92
CA ARG A 184 20.98 -13.51 16.57
C ARG A 184 21.96 -14.68 16.69
N LEU A 185 21.45 -15.91 16.79
CA LEU A 185 22.27 -17.13 16.87
C LEU A 185 22.90 -17.51 15.53
N SER A 186 22.26 -17.19 14.39
CA SER A 186 22.80 -17.49 13.05
C SER A 186 24.02 -16.66 12.63
N TYR A 187 24.46 -15.70 13.45
CA TYR A 187 25.67 -14.88 13.23
C TYR A 187 26.87 -15.34 14.08
N ILE A 188 26.78 -16.47 14.78
CA ILE A 188 27.84 -16.99 15.67
C ILE A 188 28.56 -18.22 15.06
N HIS A 189 28.59 -18.33 13.73
CA HIS A 189 29.38 -19.34 13.03
C HIS A 189 30.31 -18.70 11.99
#